data_AF-A0A3M9ZM61-F1
#
_entry.id   AF-A0A3M9ZM61-F1
#
_cell.length_a   1.000
_cell.length_b   1.000
_cell.length_c   1.000
_cell.angle_alpha   90.00
_cell.angle_beta   90.00
_cell.angle_gamma   90.00
#
_symmetry.space_group_name_H-M   'P 1'
#
loop_
_entity.id
_entity.type
_entity.pdbx_description
1 polymer ?
#
loop_
_entity_poly.entity_id
_entity_poly.type
_entity_poly.pdbx_seq_one_letter_code
_entity_poly.pdbx_strand_id
1 'polypeptide(L)'
;GETLGIDGVPTRLSLVRAGPGDGAASLLLSECEPGSWVTVDIDDAMPIDAAGAPVAAVHCGGEAPVNAALVGSDHASVDGDMCASSEFALHEWAVRGCAG
;
A
#
# COMPACT_ATOMS: atom_id res chain seq x y z
N GLY A 1 -5.28 1.13 8.12
CA GLY A 1 -5.05 2.44 7.48
C GLY A 1 -4.25 2.21 6.22
N GLU A 2 -3.36 3.12 5.85
CA GLU A 2 -2.44 2.99 4.69
C GLU A 2 -0.97 2.84 5.12
N THR A 3 -0.74 2.53 6.39
CA THR A 3 0.59 2.32 6.97
C THR A 3 0.64 0.95 7.63
N LEU A 4 1.72 0.21 7.38
CA LEU A 4 2.01 -1.07 7.99
C LEU A 4 3.32 -0.95 8.80
N GLY A 5 3.34 -1.49 10.02
CA GLY A 5 4.56 -1.56 10.82
C GLY A 5 5.37 -2.80 10.46
N ILE A 6 6.57 -2.62 9.92
CA ILE A 6 7.46 -3.72 9.51
C ILE A 6 8.75 -3.57 10.32
N ASP A 7 9.05 -4.55 11.18
CA ASP A 7 10.20 -4.51 12.11
C ASP A 7 10.29 -3.22 12.94
N GLY A 8 9.13 -2.66 13.32
CA GLY A 8 9.04 -1.41 14.08
C GLY A 8 9.22 -0.13 13.24
N VAL A 9 9.43 -0.26 11.93
CA VAL A 9 9.46 0.85 10.98
C VAL A 9 8.06 1.08 10.42
N PRO A 10 7.49 2.29 10.51
CA PRO A 10 6.25 2.61 9.81
C PRO A 10 6.53 2.69 8.31
N THR A 11 5.87 1.85 7.52
CA THR A 11 5.97 1.83 6.05
C THR A 11 4.64 2.27 5.47
N ARG A 12 4.65 3.34 4.66
CA ARG A 12 3.48 3.79 3.91
C ARG A 12 3.27 2.89 2.70
N LEU A 13 2.04 2.45 2.50
CA LEU A 13 1.67 1.66 1.33
C LEU A 13 1.55 2.59 0.11
N SER A 14 2.37 2.34 -0.90
CA SER A 14 2.36 3.14 -2.14
C SER A 14 1.00 3.07 -2.83
N LEU A 15 0.56 4.21 -3.36
CA LEU A 15 -0.72 4.40 -4.06
C LEU A 15 -1.97 4.07 -3.24
N VAL A 16 -1.89 3.86 -1.93
CA VAL A 16 -3.08 3.58 -1.11
C VAL A 16 -3.50 4.85 -0.37
N ARG A 17 -4.77 5.22 -0.53
CA ARG A 17 -5.46 6.19 0.31
C ARG A 17 -6.56 5.49 1.09
N ALA A 18 -6.38 5.32 2.40
CA ALA A 18 -7.37 4.67 3.25
C ALA A 18 -8.64 5.54 3.38
N GLY A 19 -9.79 4.88 3.29
CA GLY A 19 -11.09 5.48 3.58
C GLY A 19 -11.32 5.70 5.08
N PRO A 20 -12.45 6.32 5.46
CA PRO A 20 -12.81 6.51 6.86
C PRO A 20 -13.12 5.18 7.56
N GLY A 21 -12.93 5.16 8.88
CA GLY A 21 -13.20 4.00 9.72
C GLY A 21 -11.99 3.06 9.86
N ASP A 22 -12.26 1.83 10.31
CA ASP A 22 -11.25 0.82 10.64
C ASP A 22 -11.09 -0.26 9.56
N GLY A 23 -11.97 -0.33 8.56
CA GLY A 23 -11.99 -1.40 7.54
C GLY A 23 -10.63 -1.64 6.86
N ALA A 24 -9.90 -0.59 6.50
CA ALA A 24 -8.55 -0.73 5.92
C ALA A 24 -7.54 -1.31 6.92
N ALA A 25 -7.66 -0.97 8.21
CA ALA A 25 -6.81 -1.56 9.25
C ALA A 25 -7.16 -3.03 9.51
N SER A 26 -8.45 -3.36 9.55
CA SER A 26 -8.92 -4.73 9.71
C SER A 26 -8.51 -5.62 8.55
N LEU A 27 -8.63 -5.14 7.31
CA LEU A 27 -8.18 -5.87 6.12
C LEU A 27 -6.66 -6.07 6.13
N LEU A 28 -5.89 -5.04 6.50
CA LEU A 28 -4.43 -5.19 6.65
C LEU A 28 -4.07 -6.27 7.67
N LEU A 29 -4.76 -6.33 8.81
CA LEU A 29 -4.49 -7.34 9.83
C LEU A 29 -4.87 -8.76 9.39
N SER A 30 -5.86 -8.91 8.50
CA SER A 30 -6.23 -10.23 7.97
C SER A 30 -5.30 -10.70 6.85
N GLU A 31 -4.82 -9.78 6.00
CA GLU A 31 -3.90 -10.10 4.91
C GLU A 31 -2.44 -10.21 5.39
N CYS A 32 -2.06 -9.42 6.40
CA CYS A 32 -0.71 -9.33 6.96
C CYS A 32 -0.74 -9.61 8.47
N GLU A 33 -0.86 -10.89 8.83
CA GLU A 33 -0.92 -11.30 10.23
C GLU A 33 0.38 -10.92 10.97
N PRO A 34 0.31 -10.27 12.16
CA PRO A 34 1.49 -9.93 12.93
C PRO A 34 2.40 -11.14 13.20
N GLY A 35 3.68 -10.99 12.88
CA GLY A 35 4.69 -12.07 13.01
C GLY A 35 4.88 -12.92 11.76
N SER A 36 4.13 -12.67 10.69
CA SER A 36 4.38 -13.27 9.37
C SER A 36 5.61 -12.66 8.69
N TRP A 37 6.14 -13.38 7.69
CA TRP A 37 7.11 -12.82 6.76
C TRP A 37 6.42 -11.96 5.72
N VAL A 38 7.09 -10.88 5.32
CA VAL A 38 6.65 -10.01 4.23
C VAL A 38 7.79 -9.75 3.25
N THR A 39 7.45 -9.45 2.02
CA THR A 39 8.39 -8.85 1.04
C THR A 39 7.98 -7.41 0.83
N VAL A 40 8.96 -6.52 0.93
CA VAL A 40 8.78 -5.07 0.76
C VAL A 40 9.45 -4.67 -0.54
N ASP A 41 8.66 -4.16 -1.47
CA ASP A 41 9.12 -3.60 -2.73
C ASP A 41 9.03 -2.07 -2.64
N ILE A 42 10.17 -1.42 -2.46
CA ILE A 42 10.24 0.03 -2.23
C ILE A 42 9.98 0.73 -3.56
N ASP A 43 9.17 1.80 -3.53
CA ASP A 43 8.93 2.62 -4.70
C ASP A 43 10.21 3.36 -5.13
N ASP A 44 10.82 2.94 -6.23
CA ASP A 44 12.11 3.47 -6.71
C ASP A 44 12.05 4.97 -7.01
N ALA A 45 10.89 5.46 -7.44
CA ALA A 45 10.68 6.86 -7.82
C ALA A 45 10.27 7.74 -6.63
N MET A 46 9.70 7.14 -5.58
CA MET A 46 9.33 7.83 -4.34
C MET A 46 9.67 6.99 -3.10
N PRO A 47 10.95 6.72 -2.81
CA PRO A 47 11.32 5.71 -1.80
C PRO A 47 10.95 6.09 -0.36
N ILE A 48 10.71 7.38 -0.09
CA ILE A 48 10.35 7.91 1.22
C ILE A 48 9.25 8.98 1.08
N ASP A 49 8.36 9.05 2.06
CA ASP A 49 7.36 10.11 2.15
C ASP A 49 7.91 11.37 2.87
N ALA A 50 7.07 12.40 2.99
CA ALA A 50 7.43 13.65 3.63
C ALA A 50 7.78 13.52 5.13
N ALA A 51 7.34 12.46 5.80
CA ALA A 51 7.66 12.15 7.19
C ALA A 51 8.92 11.26 7.32
N GLY A 52 9.51 10.83 6.21
CA GLY A 52 10.67 9.94 6.15
C GLY A 52 10.31 8.46 6.28
N ALA A 53 9.03 8.09 6.18
CA ALA A 53 8.62 6.69 6.15
C ALA A 53 8.88 6.09 4.76
N PRO A 54 9.38 4.85 4.66
CA PRO A 54 9.48 4.16 3.38
C PRO A 54 8.12 4.05 2.71
N VAL A 55 8.09 4.19 1.38
CA VAL A 55 6.89 4.01 0.56
C VAL A 55 7.06 2.74 -0.26
N ALA A 56 6.10 1.82 -0.19
CA ALA A 56 6.30 0.47 -0.74
C ALA A 56 5.01 -0.22 -1.20
N ALA A 57 5.16 -1.17 -2.12
CA ALA A 57 4.25 -2.28 -2.28
C ALA A 57 4.66 -3.42 -1.35
N VAL A 58 3.74 -3.93 -0.53
CA VAL A 58 4.04 -4.96 0.47
C VAL A 58 3.31 -6.25 0.16
N HIS A 59 4.03 -7.37 0.14
CA HIS A 59 3.48 -8.71 -0.09
C HIS A 59 3.49 -9.52 1.21
N CYS A 60 2.31 -9.97 1.63
CA CYS A 60 2.12 -10.72 2.88
C CYS A 60 1.87 -12.21 2.58
N GLY A 61 2.82 -12.85 1.88
CA GLY A 61 2.77 -14.28 1.53
C GLY A 61 1.93 -14.65 0.30
N GLY A 62 1.19 -13.71 -0.28
CA GLY A 62 0.48 -13.86 -1.55
C GLY A 62 1.26 -13.36 -2.77
N GLU A 63 0.76 -13.67 -3.98
CA GLU A 63 1.33 -13.17 -5.24
C GLU A 63 1.08 -11.68 -5.46
N ALA A 64 -0.05 -11.16 -4.99
CA ALA A 64 -0.39 -9.74 -5.09
C ALA A 64 0.01 -8.97 -3.82
N PRO A 65 0.38 -7.69 -3.94
CA PRO A 65 0.66 -6.87 -2.78
C PRO A 65 -0.65 -6.55 -2.03
N VAL A 66 -0.58 -6.38 -0.71
CA VAL A 66 -1.73 -5.96 0.11
C VAL A 66 -2.29 -4.60 -0.32
N ASN A 67 -1.47 -3.77 -0.98
CA ASN A 67 -1.90 -2.55 -1.64
C ASN A 67 -3.06 -2.81 -2.61
N ALA A 68 -2.96 -3.88 -3.42
CA ALA A 68 -3.99 -4.28 -4.38
C ALA A 68 -5.29 -4.69 -3.69
N ALA A 69 -5.19 -5.45 -2.59
CA ALA A 69 -6.36 -5.86 -1.80
C ALA A 69 -7.08 -4.65 -1.20
N LEU A 70 -6.32 -3.66 -0.69
CA LEU A 70 -6.91 -2.43 -0.14
C LEU A 70 -7.62 -1.61 -1.21
N VAL A 71 -6.95 -1.28 -2.33
CA VAL A 71 -7.58 -0.43 -3.37
C VAL A 71 -8.69 -1.14 -4.14
N GLY A 72 -8.73 -2.47 -4.11
CA GLY A 72 -9.82 -3.29 -4.63
C GLY A 72 -10.99 -3.46 -3.67
N SER A 73 -10.88 -2.99 -2.43
CA SER A 73 -11.94 -3.04 -1.41
C SER A 73 -12.71 -1.73 -1.35
N ASP A 74 -13.82 -1.72 -0.59
CA ASP A 74 -14.56 -0.50 -0.27
C ASP A 74 -13.91 0.34 0.87
N HIS A 75 -12.70 -0.04 1.30
CA HIS A 75 -12.02 0.57 2.45
C HIS A 75 -10.83 1.47 2.06
N ALA A 76 -10.43 1.49 0.80
CA ALA A 76 -9.39 2.38 0.31
C ALA A 76 -9.62 2.73 -1.16
N SER A 77 -8.92 3.74 -1.64
CA SER A 77 -8.85 4.09 -3.05
C SER A 77 -7.39 4.22 -3.48
N VAL A 78 -7.16 4.29 -4.78
CA VAL A 78 -5.86 4.72 -5.31
C VAL A 78 -5.60 6.17 -4.89
N ASP A 79 -4.41 6.44 -4.37
CA ASP A 79 -3.93 7.79 -4.06
C ASP A 79 -3.50 8.50 -5.35
N GLY A 80 -4.43 9.25 -5.94
CA GLY A 80 -4.21 9.97 -7.20
C GLY A 80 -3.02 10.94 -7.20
N ASP A 81 -2.64 11.47 -6.03
CA ASP A 81 -1.51 12.40 -5.91
C ASP A 81 -0.16 11.68 -6.14
N MET A 82 -0.14 10.36 -5.97
CA MET A 82 1.05 9.53 -6.15
C MET A 82 1.16 8.94 -7.57
N CYS A 83 0.08 8.95 -8.35
CA CYS A 83 0.01 8.29 -9.67
C CYS A 83 1.00 8.85 -10.71
N ALA A 84 1.38 10.12 -10.60
CA ALA A 84 2.32 10.74 -11.53
C ALA A 84 3.79 10.35 -11.27
N SER A 85 4.09 9.85 -10.07
CA SER A 85 5.45 9.67 -9.58
C SER A 85 5.76 8.22 -9.24
N SER A 86 4.80 7.48 -8.70
CA SER A 86 4.99 6.09 -8.28
C SER A 86 5.23 5.18 -9.49
N GLU A 87 6.24 4.32 -9.42
CA GLU A 87 6.45 3.29 -10.45
C GLU A 87 5.29 2.28 -10.49
N PHE A 88 4.63 2.08 -9.35
CA PHE A 88 3.51 1.15 -9.22
C PHE A 88 2.25 1.63 -9.94
N ALA A 89 2.20 2.88 -10.41
CA ALA A 89 1.02 3.45 -11.08
C ALA A 89 0.66 2.70 -12.38
N LEU A 90 1.62 1.97 -12.94
CA LEU A 90 1.46 1.16 -14.15
C LEU A 90 1.08 -0.30 -13.87
N HIS A 91 1.03 -0.73 -12.61
CA HIS A 91 0.60 -2.08 -12.26
C HIS A 91 -0.91 -2.28 -12.48
N GLU A 92 -1.32 -3.51 -12.81
CA GLU A 92 -2.71 -3.86 -13.14
C GLU A 92 -3.72 -3.50 -12.05
N TRP A 93 -3.30 -3.55 -10.79
CA TRP A 93 -4.15 -3.23 -9.63
C TRP A 93 -4.32 -1.73 -9.41
N ALA A 94 -3.39 -0.90 -9.90
CA ALA A 94 -3.40 0.55 -9.72
C ALA A 94 -3.87 1.30 -10.97
N VAL A 95 -3.62 0.76 -12.16
CA VAL A 95 -3.78 1.46 -13.45
C VAL A 95 -5.18 2.03 -13.65
N ARG A 96 -6.22 1.33 -13.19
CA ARG A 96 -7.61 1.83 -13.30
C ARG A 96 -7.87 3.05 -12.43
N GLY A 97 -7.27 3.10 -11.25
CA GLY A 97 -7.40 4.26 -10.35
C GLY A 97 -6.52 5.43 -10.77
N CYS A 98 -5.36 5.16 -11.38
CA CYS A 98 -4.45 6.20 -11.88
C CYS A 98 -4.79 6.75 -13.26
N ALA A 99 -5.64 6.07 -14.04
CA ALA A 99 -6.11 6.56 -15.33
C ALA A 99 -7.28 7.56 -15.23
N GLY A 100 -7.74 7.85 -14.02
CA GLY A 100 -8.89 8.72 -13.71
C GLY A 100 -8.56 10.20 -13.60
#